data_AF-A0A090N0D8-F1
#
_entry.id   AF-A0A090N0D8-F1
#
_cell.length_a   1.000
_cell.length_b   1.000
_cell.length_c   1.000
_cell.angle_alpha   90.00
_cell.angle_beta   90.00
_cell.angle_gamma   90.00
#
_symmetry.space_group_name_H-M   'P 1'
#
loop_
_entity.id
_entity.type
_entity.pdbx_description
1 polymer ?
#
loop_
_entity_poly.entity_id
_entity_poly.type
_entity_poly.pdbx_seq_one_letter_code
_entity_poly.pdbx_strand_id
1 'polypeptide(L)'
;MIRLTLPLINFKRKINVKINFPNFINISKEVKEGLINNKPIVALESTVITHGLPYPDNIKLGKELENIVRNENCIPATISLMNGKINIGTSENDLEKLGYPDNGAVKVSTRDISNTIVSKRLGGTTVAATMFLSNLVGIKFFATGGIGGVHRHVEETFDISCDLIELGRTPVVVICSGAKSILDIPKTLEFLETQGVNVIVNDDDCDFPGFFVPKTGFKGCYGEKNLMKIAEIVKVNEEIGSKSGILVSVPIPKEASVNGMEVEIAIKKALKESREKNIDGKEVTPFILKKVRELTKGTSLVSNVALLKNNAKIASILAGKYFEILKNDNKNIIKSFDVKNEEVDTRSQVTVIGACLIDIDAVVDMKIENTGASYPGNVYLKPGGVGRNHADALTKLGISATLISAIGQDQFGIAMENFCKHMNMNNVLRIHSLSTPVYSGLTTQGNVFCGIISLGNIMSYISPEYLKEKEDIISNSEYIILDGNLSEESIKKATEIVQFYNKKLWYEPTDMFKS
;
A
#
# COMPACT_ATOMS: atom_id res chain seq x y z
N MET A 1 23.23 21.12 1.59
CA MET A 1 22.85 20.18 0.51
C MET A 1 22.14 18.99 1.16
N ILE A 2 20.87 19.14 1.53
CA ILE A 2 20.10 18.14 2.28
C ILE A 2 19.25 17.36 1.27
N ARG A 3 19.64 16.13 0.95
CA ARG A 3 18.83 15.20 0.15
C ARG A 3 17.75 14.60 1.05
N LEU A 4 16.53 15.13 0.93
CA LEU A 4 15.33 14.45 1.41
C LEU A 4 15.04 13.26 0.48
N THR A 5 15.42 12.06 0.90
CA THR A 5 14.93 10.81 0.33
C THR A 5 13.47 10.63 0.72
N LEU A 6 12.57 10.92 -0.22
CA LEU A 6 11.15 10.56 -0.16
C LEU A 6 11.01 9.03 -0.15
N PRO A 7 10.23 8.43 0.77
CA PRO A 7 9.66 7.12 0.54
C PRO A 7 8.57 7.26 -0.52
N LEU A 8 8.84 6.73 -1.71
CA LEU A 8 7.85 6.57 -2.75
C LEU A 8 6.73 5.64 -2.26
N ILE A 9 5.52 6.21 -2.25
CA ILE A 9 4.21 5.55 -2.48
C ILE A 9 3.55 4.93 -1.24
N ASN A 10 2.67 5.72 -0.61
CA ASN A 10 1.40 5.23 -0.05
C ASN A 10 0.30 6.29 -0.23
N PHE A 11 0.16 6.79 -1.46
CA PHE A 11 -0.96 7.65 -1.84
C PHE A 11 -2.10 6.79 -2.37
N LYS A 12 -3.29 6.95 -1.78
CA LYS A 12 -4.55 6.40 -2.27
C LYS A 12 -4.65 6.65 -3.79
N ARG A 13 -4.72 5.55 -4.54
CA ARG A 13 -4.73 5.50 -6.00
C ARG A 13 -5.94 6.25 -6.57
N LYS A 14 -5.73 7.46 -7.08
CA LYS A 14 -6.50 8.06 -8.19
C LYS A 14 -5.64 9.14 -8.88
N ILE A 15 -5.76 9.17 -10.21
CA ILE A 15 -5.18 10.10 -11.21
C ILE A 15 -3.81 9.69 -11.78
N ASN A 16 -3.76 9.68 -13.13
CA ASN A 16 -2.66 9.34 -14.05
C ASN A 16 -1.35 10.12 -13.81
N VAL A 17 -0.67 9.89 -12.70
CA VAL A 17 0.75 10.26 -12.57
C VAL A 17 1.56 9.15 -13.21
N LYS A 18 2.32 9.45 -14.28
CA LYS A 18 3.32 8.50 -14.80
C LYS A 18 4.31 8.19 -13.67
N ILE A 19 4.18 7.01 -13.06
CA ILE A 19 5.16 6.52 -12.10
C ILE A 19 6.44 6.23 -12.88
N ASN A 20 7.38 7.17 -12.86
CA ASN A 20 8.72 6.96 -13.40
C ASN A 20 9.53 6.22 -12.35
N PHE A 21 9.49 4.89 -12.40
CA PHE A 21 10.48 4.09 -11.71
C PHE A 21 11.86 4.34 -12.32
N PRO A 22 12.95 4.20 -11.54
CA PRO A 22 14.30 4.18 -12.09
C PRO A 22 14.41 3.20 -13.26
N ASN A 23 15.25 3.51 -14.26
CA ASN A 23 15.41 2.72 -15.50
C ASN A 23 15.80 1.24 -15.26
N PHE A 24 16.25 0.90 -14.06
CA PHE A 24 16.60 -0.47 -13.67
C PHE A 24 15.41 -1.26 -13.10
N ILE A 25 14.21 -0.69 -12.96
CA ILE A 25 12.99 -1.42 -12.57
C ILE A 25 12.13 -1.65 -13.82
N ASN A 26 12.01 -2.91 -14.20
CA ASN A 26 11.20 -3.36 -15.31
C ASN A 26 9.96 -4.06 -14.78
N ILE A 27 8.78 -3.51 -15.12
CA ILE A 27 7.49 -4.09 -14.75
C ILE A 27 6.85 -4.61 -16.02
N SER A 28 6.44 -5.88 -16.02
CA SER A 28 5.78 -6.48 -17.17
C SER A 28 4.50 -5.73 -17.53
N LYS A 29 4.11 -5.78 -18.81
CA LYS A 29 2.88 -5.11 -19.28
C LYS A 29 1.65 -5.57 -18.49
N GLU A 30 1.52 -6.86 -18.26
CA GLU A 30 0.42 -7.48 -17.51
C GLU A 30 0.35 -6.95 -16.07
N VAL A 31 1.48 -6.94 -15.34
CA VAL A 31 1.54 -6.43 -13.97
C VAL A 31 1.27 -4.93 -13.93
N LYS A 32 1.83 -4.16 -14.85
CA LYS A 32 1.61 -2.71 -14.95
C LYS A 32 0.13 -2.39 -15.18
N GLU A 33 -0.52 -3.08 -16.10
CA GLU A 33 -1.96 -2.95 -16.34
C GLU A 33 -2.78 -3.39 -15.12
N GLY A 34 -2.36 -4.45 -14.42
CA GLY A 34 -2.98 -4.88 -13.17
C GLY A 34 -2.92 -3.81 -12.08
N LEU A 35 -1.77 -3.16 -11.91
CA LEU A 35 -1.56 -2.10 -10.93
C LEU A 35 -2.42 -0.87 -11.26
N ILE A 36 -2.45 -0.45 -12.53
CA ILE A 36 -3.26 0.68 -13.00
C ILE A 36 -4.75 0.42 -12.79
N ASN A 37 -5.21 -0.80 -13.10
CA ASN A 37 -6.62 -1.17 -13.05
C ASN A 37 -7.09 -1.72 -11.70
N ASN A 38 -6.26 -1.66 -10.65
CA ASN A 38 -6.56 -2.24 -9.33
C ASN A 38 -7.03 -3.70 -9.42
N LYS A 39 -6.34 -4.51 -10.22
CA LYS A 39 -6.56 -5.96 -10.27
C LYS A 39 -5.73 -6.66 -9.19
N PRO A 40 -6.21 -7.80 -8.66
CA PRO A 40 -5.42 -8.59 -7.73
C PRO A 40 -4.15 -9.11 -8.38
N ILE A 41 -3.00 -8.81 -7.77
CA ILE A 41 -1.68 -9.28 -8.19
C ILE A 41 -1.08 -10.07 -7.03
N VAL A 42 -0.53 -11.23 -7.33
CA VAL A 42 0.18 -12.08 -6.37
C VAL A 42 1.64 -12.18 -6.80
N ALA A 43 2.54 -11.68 -5.95
CA ALA A 43 3.96 -11.85 -6.13
C ALA A 43 4.38 -13.31 -5.90
N LEU A 44 5.43 -13.73 -6.61
CA LEU A 44 6.08 -15.03 -6.44
C LEU A 44 7.60 -14.81 -6.37
N GLU A 45 8.28 -15.53 -5.47
CA GLU A 45 9.73 -15.44 -5.36
C GLU A 45 10.43 -16.28 -6.44
N SER A 46 11.66 -15.91 -6.81
CA SER A 46 12.46 -16.67 -7.79
C SER A 46 13.57 -17.51 -7.17
N THR A 47 13.79 -17.43 -5.84
CA THR A 47 14.71 -18.35 -5.15
C THR A 47 14.24 -19.80 -5.26
N VAL A 48 12.93 -20.05 -5.26
CA VAL A 48 12.39 -21.40 -5.45
C VAL A 48 12.76 -22.00 -6.80
N ILE A 49 12.90 -21.15 -7.83
CA ILE A 49 13.25 -21.54 -9.20
C ILE A 49 14.77 -21.75 -9.33
N THR A 50 15.56 -20.83 -8.79
CA THR A 50 17.02 -20.81 -8.96
C THR A 50 17.76 -21.75 -8.00
N HIS A 51 17.29 -21.89 -6.76
CA HIS A 51 17.99 -22.61 -5.68
C HIS A 51 17.10 -23.61 -4.92
N GLY A 52 15.78 -23.53 -5.06
CA GLY A 52 14.85 -24.33 -4.26
C GLY A 52 14.56 -25.73 -4.83
N LEU A 53 14.61 -25.87 -6.15
CA LEU A 53 14.22 -27.10 -6.85
C LEU A 53 15.22 -27.43 -7.97
N PRO A 54 15.40 -28.72 -8.28
CA PRO A 54 16.26 -29.14 -9.38
C PRO A 54 15.62 -28.82 -10.74
N TYR A 55 16.44 -28.67 -11.76
CA TYR A 55 15.99 -28.66 -13.14
C TYR A 55 15.54 -30.07 -13.59
N PRO A 56 14.46 -30.21 -14.39
CA PRO A 56 13.58 -29.16 -14.94
C PRO A 56 12.36 -28.82 -14.06
N ASP A 57 12.21 -29.48 -12.90
CA ASP A 57 11.05 -29.33 -12.01
C ASP A 57 10.86 -27.89 -11.51
N ASN A 58 11.97 -27.16 -11.35
CA ASN A 58 11.96 -25.75 -10.94
C ASN A 58 11.21 -24.83 -11.93
N ILE A 59 11.50 -24.94 -13.23
CA ILE A 59 10.85 -24.16 -14.29
C ILE A 59 9.40 -24.61 -14.43
N LYS A 60 9.18 -25.93 -14.44
CA LYS A 60 7.82 -26.50 -14.51
C LYS A 60 6.96 -25.97 -13.37
N LEU A 61 7.46 -25.99 -12.15
CA LEU A 61 6.74 -25.45 -11.00
C LEU A 61 6.53 -23.93 -11.14
N GLY A 62 7.53 -23.16 -11.54
CA GLY A 62 7.39 -21.72 -11.77
C GLY A 62 6.20 -21.41 -12.70
N LYS A 63 6.12 -22.09 -13.85
CA LYS A 63 5.00 -21.97 -14.80
C LYS A 63 3.66 -22.41 -14.19
N GLU A 64 3.65 -23.53 -13.46
CA GLU A 64 2.44 -24.02 -12.78
C GLU A 64 1.92 -23.05 -11.70
N LEU A 65 2.80 -22.42 -10.92
CA LEU A 65 2.41 -21.44 -9.91
C LEU A 65 1.80 -20.20 -10.56
N GLU A 66 2.40 -19.68 -11.63
CA GLU A 66 1.80 -18.56 -12.36
C GLU A 66 0.42 -18.92 -12.93
N ASN A 67 0.26 -20.14 -13.46
CA ASN A 67 -1.03 -20.61 -13.98
C ASN A 67 -2.08 -20.78 -12.87
N ILE A 68 -1.70 -21.23 -11.68
CA ILE A 68 -2.61 -21.30 -10.53
C ILE A 68 -3.13 -19.89 -10.18
N VAL A 69 -2.23 -18.90 -10.15
CA VAL A 69 -2.62 -17.50 -9.87
C VAL A 69 -3.58 -16.99 -10.96
N ARG A 70 -3.29 -17.26 -12.24
CA ARG A 70 -4.16 -16.87 -13.37
C ARG A 70 -5.54 -17.54 -13.31
N ASN A 71 -5.60 -18.82 -12.96
CA ASN A 71 -6.85 -19.59 -12.85
C ASN A 71 -7.79 -19.03 -11.77
N GLU A 72 -7.24 -18.38 -10.75
CA GLU A 72 -7.98 -17.68 -9.69
C GLU A 72 -8.23 -16.19 -10.04
N ASN A 73 -8.16 -15.83 -11.34
CA ASN A 73 -8.38 -14.47 -11.86
C ASN A 73 -7.44 -13.39 -11.29
N CYS A 74 -6.25 -13.80 -10.87
CA CYS A 74 -5.20 -12.91 -10.37
C CYS A 74 -4.04 -12.82 -11.38
N ILE A 75 -3.27 -11.75 -11.30
CA ILE A 75 -2.08 -11.56 -12.13
C ILE A 75 -0.84 -12.05 -11.36
N PRO A 76 -0.09 -13.03 -11.87
CA PRO A 76 1.16 -13.44 -11.24
C PRO A 76 2.26 -12.40 -11.49
N ALA A 77 3.07 -12.15 -10.46
CA ALA A 77 4.25 -11.31 -10.57
C ALA A 77 5.45 -12.04 -9.96
N THR A 78 6.05 -12.95 -10.72
CA THR A 78 7.33 -13.55 -10.33
C THR A 78 8.44 -12.48 -10.38
N ILE A 79 9.17 -12.29 -9.28
CA ILE A 79 10.15 -11.22 -9.13
C ILE A 79 11.57 -11.77 -9.19
N SER A 80 12.42 -11.19 -10.03
CA SER A 80 13.82 -11.61 -10.20
C SER A 80 14.74 -10.43 -10.52
N LEU A 81 16.05 -10.65 -10.48
CA LEU A 81 17.05 -9.71 -10.99
C LEU A 81 17.76 -10.32 -12.20
N MET A 82 17.84 -9.58 -13.30
CA MET A 82 18.51 -10.03 -14.52
C MET A 82 19.12 -8.86 -15.28
N ASN A 83 20.34 -9.00 -15.78
CA ASN A 83 21.00 -8.02 -16.65
C ASN A 83 21.03 -6.59 -16.08
N GLY A 84 21.20 -6.47 -14.77
CA GLY A 84 21.23 -5.18 -14.06
C GLY A 84 19.86 -4.53 -13.91
N LYS A 85 18.78 -5.30 -14.01
CA LYS A 85 17.41 -4.84 -13.82
C LYS A 85 16.68 -5.71 -12.80
N ILE A 86 15.79 -5.10 -12.05
CA ILE A 86 14.73 -5.76 -11.31
C ILE A 86 13.60 -6.04 -12.29
N ASN A 87 13.17 -7.29 -12.40
CA ASN A 87 12.02 -7.69 -13.20
C ASN A 87 10.84 -8.04 -12.28
N ILE A 88 9.72 -7.34 -12.44
CA ILE A 88 8.45 -7.63 -11.77
C ILE A 88 7.49 -8.22 -12.80
N GLY A 89 7.24 -9.53 -12.70
CA GLY A 89 6.58 -10.32 -13.72
C GLY A 89 7.58 -10.78 -14.77
N THR A 90 8.06 -12.02 -14.65
CA THR A 90 8.99 -12.63 -15.59
C THR A 90 8.27 -13.17 -16.82
N SER A 91 8.90 -13.07 -18.00
CA SER A 91 8.44 -13.80 -19.18
C SER A 91 8.75 -15.29 -19.07
N GLU A 92 8.12 -16.14 -19.87
CA GLU A 92 8.46 -17.58 -19.92
C GLU A 92 9.94 -17.81 -20.24
N ASN A 93 10.51 -17.03 -21.16
CA ASN A 93 11.93 -17.10 -21.52
C ASN A 93 12.83 -16.69 -20.34
N ASP A 94 12.40 -15.72 -19.53
CA ASP A 94 13.16 -15.32 -18.34
C ASP A 94 13.07 -16.36 -17.22
N LEU A 95 11.91 -16.99 -17.04
CA LEU A 95 11.76 -18.14 -16.13
C LEU A 95 12.68 -19.29 -16.53
N GLU A 96 12.77 -19.60 -17.82
CA GLU A 96 13.67 -20.64 -18.34
C GLU A 96 15.14 -20.30 -18.07
N LYS A 97 15.55 -19.06 -18.35
CA LYS A 97 16.92 -18.60 -18.03
C LYS A 97 17.23 -18.68 -16.54
N LEU A 98 16.28 -18.35 -15.67
CA LEU A 98 16.44 -18.41 -14.22
C LEU A 98 16.57 -19.85 -13.70
N GLY A 99 15.85 -20.80 -14.29
CA GLY A 99 15.86 -22.19 -13.84
C GLY A 99 16.91 -23.08 -14.50
N TYR A 100 17.57 -22.62 -15.57
CA TYR A 100 18.60 -23.40 -16.26
C TYR A 100 19.81 -23.67 -15.34
N PRO A 101 20.37 -24.90 -15.32
CA PRO A 101 21.56 -25.21 -14.52
C PRO A 101 22.77 -24.32 -14.85
N ASP A 102 23.65 -24.11 -13.87
CA ASP A 102 24.93 -23.41 -14.04
C ASP A 102 24.84 -22.00 -14.65
N ASN A 103 23.68 -21.36 -14.57
CA ASN A 103 23.43 -20.01 -15.07
C ASN A 103 24.08 -18.89 -14.22
N GLY A 104 24.82 -19.24 -13.17
CA GLY A 104 25.48 -18.31 -12.26
C GLY A 104 24.51 -17.45 -11.43
N ALA A 105 23.25 -17.87 -11.29
CA ALA A 105 22.27 -17.15 -10.49
C ALA A 105 22.70 -17.08 -9.03
N VAL A 106 22.59 -15.89 -8.43
CA VAL A 106 22.85 -15.69 -7.00
C VAL A 106 21.55 -15.61 -6.22
N LYS A 107 21.59 -16.03 -4.97
CA LYS A 107 20.49 -15.82 -4.01
C LYS A 107 20.54 -14.36 -3.54
N VAL A 108 19.43 -13.64 -3.71
CA VAL A 108 19.34 -12.19 -3.47
C VAL A 108 18.41 -11.92 -2.30
N SER A 109 18.98 -11.49 -1.15
CA SER A 109 18.22 -10.84 -0.09
C SER A 109 18.23 -9.31 -0.29
N THR A 110 17.57 -8.54 0.59
CA THR A 110 17.43 -7.08 0.47
C THR A 110 18.79 -6.37 0.35
N ARG A 111 19.79 -6.80 1.13
CA ARG A 111 21.17 -6.28 1.09
C ARG A 111 21.91 -6.56 -0.22
N ASP A 112 21.49 -7.59 -0.95
CA ASP A 112 22.19 -8.08 -2.15
C ASP A 112 21.67 -7.43 -3.44
N ILE A 113 20.54 -6.72 -3.38
CA ILE A 113 19.85 -6.14 -4.55
C ILE A 113 20.78 -5.20 -5.32
N SER A 114 21.41 -4.24 -4.65
CA SER A 114 22.29 -3.24 -5.28
C SER A 114 23.50 -3.91 -5.96
N ASN A 115 24.17 -4.81 -5.24
CA ASN A 115 25.32 -5.54 -5.76
C ASN A 115 24.95 -6.40 -6.97
N THR A 116 23.77 -7.04 -6.96
CA THR A 116 23.30 -7.87 -8.07
C THR A 116 22.94 -7.02 -9.30
N ILE A 117 22.33 -5.85 -9.10
CA ILE A 117 22.06 -4.87 -10.16
C ILE A 117 23.38 -4.40 -10.80
N VAL A 118 24.34 -3.95 -9.99
CA VAL A 118 25.62 -3.41 -10.50
C VAL A 118 26.44 -4.49 -11.19
N SER A 119 26.49 -5.70 -10.62
CA SER A 119 27.20 -6.83 -11.23
C SER A 119 26.48 -7.46 -12.42
N LYS A 120 25.24 -7.02 -12.71
CA LYS A 120 24.37 -7.53 -13.80
C LYS A 120 24.14 -9.04 -13.77
N ARG A 121 24.33 -9.69 -12.62
CA ARG A 121 24.15 -11.13 -12.45
C ARG A 121 22.67 -11.50 -12.48
N LEU A 122 22.38 -12.77 -12.82
CA LEU A 122 21.08 -13.37 -12.57
C LEU A 122 20.89 -13.51 -11.05
N GLY A 123 19.69 -13.21 -10.57
CA GLY A 123 19.39 -13.17 -9.15
C GLY A 123 18.01 -13.73 -8.83
N GLY A 124 17.99 -14.80 -8.03
CA GLY A 124 16.78 -15.32 -7.42
C GLY A 124 16.47 -14.56 -6.14
N THR A 125 15.33 -13.88 -6.08
CA THR A 125 14.92 -13.11 -4.89
C THR A 125 14.42 -14.03 -3.79
N THR A 126 14.86 -13.83 -2.55
CA THR A 126 14.31 -14.50 -1.37
C THR A 126 13.02 -13.80 -0.92
N VAL A 127 12.27 -14.40 -0.01
CA VAL A 127 11.14 -13.78 0.70
C VAL A 127 11.38 -12.30 1.05
N ALA A 128 12.44 -11.96 1.79
CA ALA A 128 12.74 -10.55 2.10
C ALA A 128 12.87 -9.65 0.86
N ALA A 129 13.65 -10.06 -0.15
CA ALA A 129 13.84 -9.24 -1.35
C ALA A 129 12.54 -9.13 -2.18
N THR A 130 11.79 -10.22 -2.29
CA THR A 130 10.49 -10.24 -2.97
C THR A 130 9.51 -9.29 -2.28
N MET A 131 9.38 -9.35 -0.95
CA MET A 131 8.52 -8.43 -0.18
C MET A 131 8.90 -6.96 -0.40
N PHE A 132 10.18 -6.63 -0.25
CA PHE A 132 10.67 -5.27 -0.45
C PHE A 132 10.32 -4.74 -1.84
N LEU A 133 10.58 -5.53 -2.88
CA LEU A 133 10.33 -5.17 -4.27
C LEU A 133 8.85 -5.14 -4.63
N SER A 134 8.04 -6.05 -4.05
CA SER A 134 6.58 -6.03 -4.17
C SER A 134 6.00 -4.74 -3.62
N ASN A 135 6.39 -4.36 -2.40
CA ASN A 135 5.94 -3.13 -1.76
C ASN A 135 6.35 -1.88 -2.55
N LEU A 136 7.59 -1.85 -3.04
CA LEU A 136 8.11 -0.76 -3.86
C LEU A 136 7.23 -0.43 -5.08
N VAL A 137 6.56 -1.44 -5.66
CA VAL A 137 5.68 -1.28 -6.83
C VAL A 137 4.18 -1.38 -6.49
N GLY A 138 3.83 -1.52 -5.21
CA GLY A 138 2.45 -1.57 -4.73
C GLY A 138 1.73 -2.90 -4.93
N ILE A 139 2.46 -4.02 -4.95
CA ILE A 139 1.91 -5.38 -4.88
C ILE A 139 1.78 -5.77 -3.39
N LYS A 140 0.59 -6.21 -2.99
CA LYS A 140 0.23 -6.43 -1.58
C LYS A 140 0.29 -7.89 -1.12
N PHE A 141 0.11 -8.84 -2.04
CA PHE A 141 0.03 -10.26 -1.73
C PHE A 141 1.23 -11.00 -2.31
N PHE A 142 1.83 -11.87 -1.51
CA PHE A 142 3.00 -12.66 -1.89
C PHE A 142 2.82 -14.11 -1.43
N ALA A 143 2.97 -15.06 -2.35
CA ALA A 143 2.97 -16.49 -2.03
C ALA A 143 4.38 -17.09 -2.09
N THR A 144 4.72 -17.86 -1.06
CA THR A 144 5.95 -18.67 -0.99
C THR A 144 5.63 -20.03 -0.38
N GLY A 145 6.60 -20.95 -0.38
CA GLY A 145 6.46 -22.21 0.34
C GLY A 145 6.50 -21.98 1.84
N GLY A 146 7.48 -21.22 2.32
CA GLY A 146 7.75 -21.08 3.75
C GLY A 146 8.78 -20.00 3.98
N ILE A 147 8.60 -19.21 5.04
CA ILE A 147 9.54 -18.13 5.37
C ILE A 147 10.84 -18.68 5.95
N GLY A 148 11.92 -17.90 5.83
CA GLY A 148 13.05 -18.03 6.75
C GLY A 148 12.65 -17.65 8.17
N GLY A 149 13.53 -17.86 9.13
CA GLY A 149 13.24 -17.59 10.53
C GLY A 149 14.47 -17.64 11.40
N VAL A 150 14.27 -17.86 12.69
CA VAL A 150 15.36 -18.06 13.64
C VAL A 150 15.91 -19.46 13.45
N HIS A 151 17.21 -19.59 13.24
CA HIS A 151 17.84 -20.90 13.15
C HIS A 151 17.97 -21.54 14.53
N ARG A 152 18.07 -22.87 14.56
CA ARG A 152 18.35 -23.61 15.80
C ARG A 152 19.75 -23.24 16.30
N HIS A 153 19.94 -23.11 17.61
CA HIS A 153 21.18 -22.63 18.23
C HIS A 153 21.51 -21.16 17.93
N VAL A 154 20.47 -20.33 17.75
CA VAL A 154 20.64 -18.88 17.59
C VAL A 154 21.37 -18.22 18.76
N GLU A 155 21.26 -18.78 19.97
CA GLU A 155 21.93 -18.31 21.18
C GLU A 155 23.46 -18.26 21.04
N GLU A 156 24.03 -19.10 20.17
CA GLU A 156 25.46 -19.15 19.88
C GLU A 156 25.81 -18.51 18.53
N THR A 157 24.93 -18.69 17.52
CA THR A 157 25.24 -18.36 16.12
C THR A 157 24.71 -17.02 15.65
N PHE A 158 23.64 -16.52 16.29
CA PHE A 158 22.87 -15.35 15.87
C PHE A 158 22.37 -15.46 14.41
N ASP A 159 22.23 -16.68 13.88
CA ASP A 159 21.75 -16.93 12.53
C ASP A 159 20.21 -16.74 12.46
N ILE A 160 19.81 -15.54 12.05
CA ILE A 160 18.41 -15.11 11.94
C ILE A 160 18.15 -14.60 10.53
N SER A 161 17.11 -15.13 9.89
CA SER A 161 16.74 -14.70 8.54
C SER A 161 16.30 -13.23 8.51
N CYS A 162 16.79 -12.50 7.51
CA CYS A 162 16.33 -11.14 7.18
C CYS A 162 14.83 -11.09 6.83
N ASP A 163 14.20 -12.23 6.52
CA ASP A 163 12.76 -12.31 6.27
C ASP A 163 11.95 -11.79 7.45
N LEU A 164 12.39 -12.03 8.70
CA LEU A 164 11.67 -11.59 9.90
C LEU A 164 11.72 -10.07 10.09
N ILE A 165 12.89 -9.47 9.83
CA ILE A 165 13.06 -8.01 9.87
C ILE A 165 12.25 -7.35 8.74
N GLU A 166 12.23 -7.95 7.56
CA GLU A 166 11.45 -7.43 6.45
C GLU A 166 9.94 -7.49 6.72
N LEU A 167 9.46 -8.59 7.31
CA LEU A 167 8.08 -8.70 7.81
C LEU A 167 7.74 -7.61 8.82
N GLY A 168 8.67 -7.19 9.69
CA GLY A 168 8.42 -6.13 10.66
C GLY A 168 8.22 -4.72 10.07
N ARG A 169 8.65 -4.49 8.82
CA ARG A 169 8.74 -3.13 8.25
C ARG A 169 8.12 -2.93 6.86
N THR A 170 7.66 -4.01 6.24
CA THR A 170 7.13 -4.00 4.88
C THR A 170 5.70 -4.53 4.85
N PRO A 171 4.68 -3.70 4.51
CA PRO A 171 3.26 -4.05 4.59
C PRO A 171 2.80 -4.91 3.42
N VAL A 172 3.36 -6.12 3.33
CA VAL A 172 3.00 -7.16 2.37
C VAL A 172 2.43 -8.35 3.14
N VAL A 173 1.32 -8.89 2.64
CA VAL A 173 0.70 -10.12 3.14
C VAL A 173 1.45 -11.30 2.54
N VAL A 174 2.11 -12.08 3.40
CA VAL A 174 2.89 -13.25 3.01
C VAL A 174 2.10 -14.51 3.33
N ILE A 175 1.78 -15.29 2.30
CA ILE A 175 1.07 -16.56 2.41
C ILE A 175 2.09 -17.68 2.26
N CYS A 176 2.20 -18.53 3.29
CA CYS A 176 3.17 -19.61 3.32
C CYS A 176 2.73 -20.76 4.24
N SER A 177 3.44 -21.89 4.24
CA SER A 177 3.17 -23.01 5.15
C SER A 177 3.98 -22.92 6.45
N GLY A 178 4.11 -21.71 6.99
CA GLY A 178 4.89 -21.40 8.18
C GLY A 178 6.38 -21.25 7.91
N ALA A 179 7.19 -21.47 8.94
CA ALA A 179 8.65 -21.42 8.84
C ALA A 179 9.19 -22.74 8.30
N LYS A 180 10.24 -22.69 7.46
CA LYS A 180 10.93 -23.90 6.95
C LYS A 180 11.33 -24.81 8.11
N SER A 181 11.12 -26.13 7.98
CA SER A 181 11.27 -27.12 9.07
C SER A 181 12.68 -27.20 9.70
N ILE A 182 13.71 -26.68 9.02
CA ILE A 182 15.08 -26.60 9.56
C ILE A 182 15.25 -25.58 10.69
N LEU A 183 14.26 -24.71 10.90
CA LEU A 183 14.30 -23.56 11.79
C LEU A 183 13.79 -23.88 13.20
N ASP A 184 13.94 -22.93 14.11
CA ASP A 184 13.42 -22.92 15.47
C ASP A 184 12.09 -22.14 15.49
N ILE A 185 10.97 -22.88 15.45
CA ILE A 185 9.63 -22.30 15.34
C ILE A 185 9.27 -21.44 16.57
N PRO A 186 9.45 -21.89 17.82
CA PRO A 186 9.21 -21.07 19.00
C PRO A 186 9.92 -19.72 18.94
N LYS A 187 11.23 -19.73 18.71
CA LYS A 187 12.00 -18.48 18.66
C LYS A 187 11.63 -17.62 17.46
N THR A 188 11.21 -18.23 16.35
CA THR A 188 10.70 -17.49 15.18
C THR A 188 9.42 -16.74 15.51
N LEU A 189 8.47 -17.36 16.23
CA LEU A 189 7.23 -16.73 16.64
C LEU A 189 7.47 -15.58 17.63
N GLU A 190 8.33 -15.77 18.64
CA GLU A 190 8.74 -14.73 19.59
C GLU A 190 9.40 -13.52 18.89
N PHE A 191 10.22 -13.80 17.88
CA PHE A 191 10.86 -12.74 17.09
C PHE A 191 9.82 -11.97 16.26
N LEU A 192 8.86 -12.67 15.64
CA LEU A 192 7.78 -12.04 14.88
C LEU A 192 6.88 -11.18 15.76
N GLU A 193 6.57 -11.63 16.97
CA GLU A 193 5.86 -10.85 17.98
C GLU A 193 6.63 -9.56 18.30
N THR A 194 7.94 -9.68 18.58
CA THR A 194 8.81 -8.53 18.86
C THR A 194 8.84 -7.52 17.70
N GLN A 195 8.75 -8.01 16.45
CA GLN A 195 8.71 -7.16 15.25
C GLN A 195 7.31 -6.59 14.93
N GLY A 196 6.29 -6.88 15.75
CA GLY A 196 4.92 -6.42 15.53
C GLY A 196 4.26 -7.03 14.29
N VAL A 197 4.66 -8.25 13.93
CA VAL A 197 4.11 -8.97 12.77
C VAL A 197 2.87 -9.76 13.19
N ASN A 198 1.75 -9.51 12.52
CA ASN A 198 0.53 -10.26 12.77
C ASN A 198 0.60 -11.64 12.11
N VAL A 199 0.63 -12.71 12.91
CA VAL A 199 0.65 -14.09 12.43
C VAL A 199 -0.74 -14.71 12.52
N ILE A 200 -1.37 -14.90 11.36
CA ILE A 200 -2.69 -15.52 11.22
C ILE A 200 -2.52 -16.94 10.68
N VAL A 201 -2.97 -17.94 11.41
CA VAL A 201 -3.03 -19.32 10.94
C VAL A 201 -4.37 -19.52 10.23
N ASN A 202 -4.35 -20.07 9.02
CA ASN A 202 -5.55 -20.41 8.26
C ASN A 202 -6.16 -21.75 8.72
N ASP A 203 -6.38 -21.87 10.02
CA ASP A 203 -7.08 -22.93 10.75
C ASP A 203 -7.70 -22.29 12.03
N ASP A 204 -8.68 -22.93 12.64
CA ASP A 204 -9.41 -22.34 13.78
C ASP A 204 -8.62 -22.44 15.08
N ASP A 205 -7.74 -23.44 15.22
CA ASP A 205 -7.03 -23.72 16.47
C ASP A 205 -5.72 -22.94 16.62
N CYS A 206 -5.44 -22.02 15.69
CA CYS A 206 -4.24 -21.18 15.68
C CYS A 206 -2.92 -21.99 15.66
N ASP A 207 -2.92 -23.29 15.34
CA ASP A 207 -1.70 -24.11 15.40
C ASP A 207 -0.78 -23.85 14.21
N PHE A 208 0.39 -23.29 14.49
CA PHE A 208 1.32 -22.84 13.47
C PHE A 208 1.89 -24.05 12.69
N PRO A 209 1.80 -24.06 11.35
CA PRO A 209 2.29 -25.17 10.55
C PRO A 209 3.82 -25.20 10.49
N GLY A 210 4.38 -26.40 10.43
CA GLY A 210 5.83 -26.66 10.39
C GLY A 210 6.32 -27.01 8.99
N PHE A 211 5.79 -26.34 7.97
CA PHE A 211 6.08 -26.56 6.54
C PHE A 211 5.60 -27.92 6.02
N PHE A 212 6.25 -29.02 6.39
CA PHE A 212 5.84 -30.38 6.01
C PHE A 212 4.81 -31.00 6.95
N VAL A 213 4.65 -30.44 8.15
CA VAL A 213 3.65 -30.88 9.13
C VAL A 213 2.55 -29.83 9.28
N PRO A 214 1.27 -30.24 9.32
CA PRO A 214 0.15 -29.29 9.37
C PRO A 214 0.06 -28.57 10.73
N LYS A 215 0.56 -29.19 11.80
CA LYS A 215 0.51 -28.67 13.18
C LYS A 215 1.84 -28.94 13.88
N THR A 216 2.29 -27.99 14.69
CA THR A 216 3.54 -28.06 15.45
C THR A 216 3.31 -28.04 16.96
N GLY A 217 2.10 -27.67 17.41
CA GLY A 217 1.78 -27.44 18.81
C GLY A 217 2.11 -26.03 19.30
N PHE A 218 2.76 -25.20 18.47
CA PHE A 218 2.99 -23.78 18.76
C PHE A 218 1.89 -22.93 18.12
N LYS A 219 1.52 -21.83 18.75
CA LYS A 219 0.39 -21.00 18.30
C LYS A 219 0.87 -19.76 17.55
N GLY A 220 0.18 -19.42 16.46
CA GLY A 220 0.23 -18.06 15.90
C GLY A 220 -0.56 -17.07 16.75
N CYS A 221 -0.63 -15.81 16.32
CA CYS A 221 -1.40 -14.76 17.02
C CYS A 221 -2.90 -15.03 16.97
N TYR A 222 -3.41 -15.46 15.81
CA TYR A 222 -4.83 -15.70 15.55
C TYR A 222 -5.05 -16.90 14.64
N GLY A 223 -6.23 -17.49 14.73
CA GLY A 223 -6.70 -18.58 13.87
C GLY A 223 -7.97 -18.15 13.16
N GLU A 224 -7.99 -18.23 11.84
CA GLU A 224 -9.14 -17.86 11.02
C GLU A 224 -9.16 -18.66 9.72
N LYS A 225 -10.17 -19.50 9.53
CA LYS A 225 -10.35 -20.26 8.28
C LYS A 225 -10.93 -19.43 7.15
N ASN A 226 -11.76 -18.44 7.47
CA ASN A 226 -12.48 -17.67 6.47
C ASN A 226 -11.57 -16.59 5.87
N LEU A 227 -11.13 -16.83 4.63
CA LEU A 227 -10.30 -15.88 3.89
C LEU A 227 -10.97 -14.50 3.67
N MET A 228 -12.30 -14.37 3.75
CA MET A 228 -12.95 -13.04 3.74
C MET A 228 -12.58 -12.24 4.98
N LYS A 229 -12.66 -12.87 6.16
CA LYS A 229 -12.30 -12.21 7.41
C LYS A 229 -10.82 -11.87 7.47
N ILE A 230 -9.95 -12.76 6.96
CA ILE A 230 -8.53 -12.43 6.80
C ILE A 230 -8.37 -11.21 5.89
N ALA A 231 -9.11 -11.12 4.78
CA ALA A 231 -9.06 -9.96 3.89
C ALA A 231 -9.55 -8.66 4.56
N GLU A 232 -10.56 -8.74 5.44
CA GLU A 232 -11.02 -7.62 6.27
C GLU A 232 -9.92 -7.17 7.25
N ILE A 233 -9.23 -8.11 7.91
CA ILE A 233 -8.09 -7.81 8.79
C ILE A 233 -6.98 -7.11 7.99
N VAL A 234 -6.67 -7.58 6.79
CA VAL A 234 -5.67 -6.95 5.90
C VAL A 234 -6.08 -5.52 5.57
N LYS A 235 -7.36 -5.27 5.24
CA LYS A 235 -7.87 -3.93 4.97
C LYS A 235 -7.75 -3.01 6.19
N VAL A 236 -8.19 -3.46 7.38
CA VAL A 236 -8.10 -2.67 8.61
C VAL A 236 -6.64 -2.34 8.95
N ASN A 237 -5.73 -3.31 8.80
CA ASN A 237 -4.30 -3.11 9.04
C ASN A 237 -3.71 -2.01 8.14
N GLU A 238 -4.18 -1.92 6.89
CA GLU A 238 -3.82 -0.83 5.98
C GLU A 238 -4.45 0.51 6.36
N GLU A 239 -5.73 0.52 6.74
CA GLU A 239 -6.47 1.74 7.10
C GLU A 239 -5.89 2.45 8.34
N ILE A 240 -5.38 1.69 9.31
CA ILE A 240 -4.67 2.24 10.48
C ILE A 240 -3.23 2.68 10.16
N GLY A 241 -2.75 2.44 8.94
CA GLY A 241 -1.41 2.83 8.51
C GLY A 241 -0.28 1.95 9.07
N SER A 242 -0.55 0.69 9.40
CA SER A 242 0.48 -0.25 9.84
C SER A 242 1.57 -0.42 8.77
N LYS A 243 2.82 -0.52 9.22
CA LYS A 243 3.98 -0.75 8.34
C LYS A 243 4.50 -2.17 8.39
N SER A 244 4.07 -2.99 9.35
CA SER A 244 4.40 -4.41 9.38
C SER A 244 3.58 -5.19 8.36
N GLY A 245 4.15 -6.29 7.88
CA GLY A 245 3.46 -7.29 7.08
C GLY A 245 2.53 -8.16 7.92
N ILE A 246 1.73 -8.95 7.22
CA ILE A 246 0.87 -9.98 7.82
C ILE A 246 1.35 -11.33 7.30
N LEU A 247 1.59 -12.27 8.22
CA LEU A 247 1.95 -13.64 7.87
C LEU A 247 0.69 -14.51 7.95
N VAL A 248 0.19 -14.97 6.80
CA VAL A 248 -0.90 -15.94 6.71
C VAL A 248 -0.32 -17.33 6.53
N SER A 249 -0.37 -18.13 7.59
CA SER A 249 0.20 -19.47 7.65
C SER A 249 -0.84 -20.52 7.29
N VAL A 250 -0.63 -21.22 6.18
CA VAL A 250 -1.55 -22.19 5.59
C VAL A 250 -1.01 -23.60 5.79
N PRO A 251 -1.70 -24.46 6.56
CA PRO A 251 -1.31 -25.85 6.70
C PRO A 251 -1.18 -26.56 5.34
N ILE A 252 -0.18 -27.45 5.23
CA ILE A 252 -0.01 -28.30 4.05
C ILE A 252 -1.29 -29.13 3.80
N PRO A 253 -1.71 -29.34 2.53
CA PRO A 253 -2.87 -30.18 2.22
C PRO A 253 -2.75 -31.58 2.82
N LYS A 254 -3.88 -32.14 3.27
CA LYS A 254 -3.93 -33.42 3.99
C LYS A 254 -3.27 -34.55 3.18
N GLU A 255 -3.52 -34.60 1.88
CA GLU A 255 -3.01 -35.60 0.96
C GLU A 255 -1.48 -35.54 0.83
N ALA A 256 -0.90 -34.35 0.98
CA ALA A 256 0.54 -34.10 0.92
C ALA A 256 1.25 -34.20 2.28
N SER A 257 0.48 -34.30 3.37
CA SER A 257 0.98 -34.34 4.76
C SER A 257 1.34 -35.75 5.25
N VAL A 258 0.98 -36.79 4.50
CA VAL A 258 1.09 -38.21 4.91
C VAL A 258 2.51 -38.58 5.34
N ASN A 259 3.52 -38.04 4.65
CA ASN A 259 4.94 -38.29 4.96
C ASN A 259 5.59 -37.17 5.78
N GLY A 260 4.83 -36.19 6.26
CA GLY A 260 5.36 -35.01 6.93
C GLY A 260 6.19 -35.34 8.17
N MET A 261 5.77 -36.34 8.93
CA MET A 261 6.49 -36.80 10.13
C MET A 261 7.79 -37.55 9.79
N GLU A 262 7.81 -38.31 8.68
CA GLU A 262 9.02 -38.95 8.16
C GLU A 262 10.05 -37.90 7.72
N VAL A 263 9.58 -36.85 7.02
CA VAL A 263 10.43 -35.74 6.59
C VAL A 263 11.00 -34.98 7.79
N GLU A 264 10.21 -34.74 8.83
CA GLU A 264 10.67 -34.08 10.07
C GLU A 264 11.74 -34.92 10.81
N ILE A 265 11.58 -36.25 10.86
CA ILE A 265 12.59 -37.16 11.40
C ILE A 265 13.89 -37.08 10.57
N ALA A 266 13.77 -37.08 9.24
CA ALA A 266 14.92 -36.93 8.34
C ALA A 266 15.65 -35.59 8.54
N ILE A 267 14.91 -34.50 8.75
CA ILE A 267 15.47 -33.17 9.03
C ILE A 267 16.25 -33.16 10.34
N LYS A 268 15.70 -33.74 11.42
CA LYS A 268 16.41 -33.84 12.71
C LYS A 268 17.71 -34.63 12.58
N LYS A 269 17.71 -35.71 11.79
CA LYS A 269 18.91 -36.49 11.49
C LYS A 269 19.93 -35.69 10.67
N ALA A 270 19.48 -35.00 9.61
CA ALA A 270 20.33 -34.16 8.78
C ALA A 270 20.96 -32.99 9.55
N LEU A 271 20.19 -32.36 10.45
CA LEU A 271 20.67 -31.30 11.34
C LEU A 271 21.76 -31.81 12.29
N LYS A 272 21.61 -33.03 12.82
CA LYS A 272 22.64 -33.66 13.66
C LYS A 272 23.91 -33.94 12.86
N GLU A 273 23.78 -34.55 11.68
CA GLU A 273 24.92 -34.83 10.79
C GLU A 273 25.64 -33.56 10.31
N SER A 274 24.91 -32.46 10.07
CA SER A 274 25.49 -31.17 9.67
C SER A 274 26.47 -30.65 10.72
N ARG A 275 26.14 -30.82 12.00
CA ARG A 275 26.98 -30.41 13.13
C ARG A 275 28.18 -31.32 13.31
N GLU A 276 27.97 -32.63 13.23
CA GLU A 276 29.08 -33.60 13.30
C GLU A 276 30.13 -33.35 12.20
N LYS A 277 29.72 -32.71 11.10
CA LYS A 277 30.58 -32.32 9.97
C LYS A 277 31.02 -30.84 9.98
N ASN A 278 30.66 -30.06 10.99
CA ASN A 278 30.95 -28.61 11.08
C ASN A 278 30.56 -27.82 9.81
N ILE A 279 29.37 -28.11 9.27
CA ILE A 279 28.81 -27.35 8.14
C ILE A 279 28.03 -26.17 8.70
N ASP A 280 28.44 -24.96 8.34
CA ASP A 280 27.92 -23.70 8.89
C ASP A 280 27.48 -22.68 7.84
N GLY A 281 26.70 -21.68 8.30
CA GLY A 281 26.24 -20.54 7.51
C GLY A 281 25.42 -20.95 6.28
N LYS A 282 25.75 -20.35 5.12
CA LYS A 282 24.98 -20.53 3.87
C LYS A 282 24.96 -21.96 3.33
N GLU A 283 25.88 -22.84 3.77
CA GLU A 283 26.01 -24.22 3.30
C GLU A 283 25.10 -25.20 4.07
N VAL A 284 24.59 -24.81 5.26
CA VAL A 284 23.71 -25.63 6.10
C VAL A 284 22.42 -26.00 5.36
N THR A 285 21.76 -25.02 4.75
CA THR A 285 20.46 -25.24 4.10
C THR A 285 20.58 -26.18 2.89
N PRO A 286 21.51 -25.99 1.93
CA PRO A 286 21.73 -26.94 0.85
C PRO A 286 22.08 -28.36 1.34
N PHE A 287 22.94 -28.48 2.36
CA PHE A 287 23.30 -29.78 2.93
C PHE A 287 22.09 -30.51 3.50
N ILE A 288 21.28 -29.83 4.32
CA ILE A 288 20.09 -30.44 4.93
C ILE A 288 19.09 -30.84 3.85
N LEU A 289 18.80 -29.98 2.87
CA LEU A 289 17.83 -30.30 1.80
C LEU A 289 18.28 -31.50 0.96
N LYS A 290 19.58 -31.59 0.64
CA LYS A 290 20.14 -32.76 -0.05
C LYS A 290 19.99 -34.03 0.78
N LYS A 291 20.36 -33.98 2.06
CA LYS A 291 20.28 -35.14 2.96
C LYS A 291 18.85 -35.60 3.20
N VAL A 292 17.92 -34.65 3.39
CA VAL A 292 16.49 -34.95 3.57
C VAL A 292 15.94 -35.61 2.31
N ARG A 293 16.28 -35.12 1.11
CA ARG A 293 15.88 -35.77 -0.14
C ARG A 293 16.39 -37.20 -0.25
N GLU A 294 17.64 -37.46 0.10
CA GLU A 294 18.25 -38.80 0.12
C GLU A 294 17.52 -39.72 1.11
N LEU A 295 17.26 -39.23 2.32
CA LEU A 295 16.60 -40.00 3.39
C LEU A 295 15.13 -40.28 3.10
N THR A 296 14.41 -39.35 2.45
CA THR A 296 12.97 -39.48 2.18
C THR A 296 12.68 -40.03 0.78
N LYS A 297 13.69 -40.51 0.04
CA LYS A 297 13.57 -41.03 -1.34
C LYS A 297 12.76 -40.11 -2.28
N GLY A 298 12.90 -38.79 -2.10
CA GLY A 298 12.20 -37.78 -2.90
C GLY A 298 10.78 -37.40 -2.49
N THR A 299 10.15 -38.03 -1.48
CA THR A 299 8.77 -37.65 -1.04
C THR A 299 8.67 -36.20 -0.54
N SER A 300 9.74 -35.67 0.08
CA SER A 300 9.84 -34.26 0.49
C SER A 300 9.66 -33.27 -0.66
N LEU A 301 10.05 -33.64 -1.89
CA LEU A 301 9.85 -32.81 -3.09
C LEU A 301 8.38 -32.69 -3.46
N VAL A 302 7.64 -33.81 -3.41
CA VAL A 302 6.21 -33.85 -3.73
C VAL A 302 5.42 -33.00 -2.75
N SER A 303 5.69 -33.14 -1.45
CA SER A 303 5.07 -32.31 -0.42
C SER A 303 5.40 -30.82 -0.57
N ASN A 304 6.65 -30.49 -0.92
CA ASN A 304 7.07 -29.10 -1.16
C ASN A 304 6.37 -28.47 -2.37
N VAL A 305 6.22 -29.23 -3.46
CA VAL A 305 5.45 -28.79 -4.64
C VAL A 305 3.98 -28.59 -4.28
N ALA A 306 3.39 -29.52 -3.53
CA ALA A 306 1.98 -29.45 -3.15
C ALA A 306 1.67 -28.24 -2.25
N LEU A 307 2.51 -27.96 -1.24
CA LEU A 307 2.34 -26.79 -0.38
C LEU A 307 2.53 -25.48 -1.15
N LEU A 308 3.50 -25.41 -2.07
CA LEU A 308 3.73 -24.21 -2.90
C LEU A 308 2.51 -23.88 -3.76
N LYS A 309 1.93 -24.91 -4.39
CA LYS A 309 0.70 -24.79 -5.18
C LYS A 309 -0.49 -24.36 -4.33
N ASN A 310 -0.64 -24.94 -3.14
CA ASN A 310 -1.70 -24.58 -2.20
C ASN A 310 -1.58 -23.12 -1.75
N ASN A 311 -0.38 -22.68 -1.39
CA ASN A 311 -0.14 -21.31 -0.95
C ASN A 311 -0.40 -20.29 -2.06
N ALA A 312 0.02 -20.57 -3.30
CA ALA A 312 -0.29 -19.72 -4.45
C ALA A 312 -1.81 -19.61 -4.70
N LYS A 313 -2.54 -20.73 -4.57
CA LYS A 313 -4.00 -20.74 -4.68
C LYS A 313 -4.66 -19.90 -3.58
N ILE A 314 -4.31 -20.15 -2.31
CA ILE A 314 -4.88 -19.42 -1.17
C ILE A 314 -4.54 -17.93 -1.22
N ALA A 315 -3.32 -17.56 -1.61
CA ALA A 315 -2.92 -16.18 -1.83
C ALA A 315 -3.77 -15.49 -2.90
N SER A 316 -4.07 -16.19 -4.00
CA SER A 316 -4.89 -15.66 -5.09
C SER A 316 -6.34 -15.48 -4.66
N ILE A 317 -6.92 -16.45 -3.96
CA ILE A 317 -8.27 -16.33 -3.41
C ILE A 317 -8.34 -15.18 -2.39
N LEU A 318 -7.37 -15.07 -1.49
CA LEU A 318 -7.30 -14.00 -0.49
C LEU A 318 -7.15 -12.62 -1.16
N ALA A 319 -6.28 -12.50 -2.16
CA ALA A 319 -6.14 -11.29 -2.95
C ALA A 319 -7.46 -10.93 -3.65
N GLY A 320 -8.09 -11.89 -4.32
CA GLY A 320 -9.40 -11.72 -4.95
C GLY A 320 -10.46 -11.19 -3.98
N LYS A 321 -10.55 -11.78 -2.78
CA LYS A 321 -11.47 -11.37 -1.71
C LYS A 321 -11.17 -9.97 -1.18
N TYR A 322 -9.90 -9.63 -0.97
CA TYR A 322 -9.53 -8.27 -0.56
C TYR A 322 -9.91 -7.24 -1.63
N PHE A 323 -9.64 -7.51 -2.90
CA PHE A 323 -10.06 -6.62 -3.99
C PHE A 323 -11.57 -6.63 -4.21
N GLU A 324 -12.27 -7.70 -3.86
CA GLU A 324 -13.73 -7.74 -3.78
C GLU A 324 -14.24 -6.82 -2.68
N ILE A 325 -13.65 -6.84 -1.49
CA ILE A 325 -13.97 -5.89 -0.41
C ILE A 325 -13.73 -4.47 -0.90
N LEU A 326 -12.57 -4.15 -1.50
CA LEU A 326 -12.32 -2.81 -2.03
C LEU A 326 -13.31 -2.42 -3.14
N LYS A 327 -13.71 -3.36 -4.00
CA LYS A 327 -14.75 -3.13 -5.01
C LYS A 327 -16.11 -2.97 -4.38
N ASN A 328 -16.42 -3.69 -3.31
CA ASN A 328 -17.67 -3.62 -2.58
C ASN A 328 -17.74 -2.38 -1.71
N ASP A 329 -16.63 -1.89 -1.17
CA ASP A 329 -16.54 -0.57 -0.55
C ASP A 329 -16.71 0.48 -1.62
N ASN A 330 -16.02 0.37 -2.76
CA ASN A 330 -16.24 1.29 -3.87
C ASN A 330 -17.65 1.16 -4.43
N LYS A 331 -18.28 -0.01 -4.41
CA LYS A 331 -19.67 -0.26 -4.82
C LYS A 331 -20.68 0.04 -3.73
N ASN A 332 -20.32 0.11 -2.47
CA ASN A 332 -21.17 0.53 -1.36
C ASN A 332 -21.05 2.03 -1.21
N ILE A 333 -19.90 2.60 -1.54
CA ILE A 333 -19.73 4.00 -1.92
C ILE A 333 -20.58 4.24 -3.18
N ILE A 334 -20.43 3.50 -4.29
CA ILE A 334 -21.22 3.73 -5.51
C ILE A 334 -22.72 3.35 -5.35
N LYS A 335 -23.11 2.37 -4.51
CA LYS A 335 -24.51 2.02 -4.18
C LYS A 335 -25.09 2.93 -3.11
N SER A 336 -24.26 3.52 -2.23
CA SER A 336 -24.65 4.71 -1.49
C SER A 336 -24.82 5.93 -2.41
N PHE A 337 -24.39 5.82 -3.68
CA PHE A 337 -24.61 6.78 -4.75
C PHE A 337 -25.66 6.34 -5.79
N ASP A 338 -26.15 5.08 -5.81
CA ASP A 338 -27.12 4.58 -6.80
C ASP A 338 -28.15 3.61 -6.15
N VAL A 339 -29.35 4.15 -5.99
CA VAL A 339 -30.50 3.68 -5.21
C VAL A 339 -31.37 2.66 -5.96
N LYS A 340 -31.93 1.68 -5.23
CA LYS A 340 -33.31 1.19 -5.46
C LYS A 340 -34.06 1.09 -4.13
N ASN A 341 -34.95 2.08 -3.93
CA ASN A 341 -36.10 2.13 -3.03
C ASN A 341 -35.99 1.47 -1.64
N GLU A 342 -35.27 2.12 -0.73
CA GLU A 342 -35.75 2.26 0.65
C GLU A 342 -35.76 3.76 0.98
N GLU A 343 -36.67 4.16 1.85
CA GLU A 343 -36.93 5.56 2.18
C GLU A 343 -35.65 6.36 2.46
N VAL A 344 -35.66 7.56 1.88
CA VAL A 344 -34.64 8.60 1.92
C VAL A 344 -34.07 8.79 3.33
N ASP A 345 -32.76 8.59 3.55
CA ASP A 345 -32.06 9.37 4.60
C ASP A 345 -31.69 10.72 3.99
N THR A 346 -32.56 11.67 4.26
CA THR A 346 -32.71 13.04 3.77
C THR A 346 -31.58 13.99 4.15
N ARG A 347 -30.31 13.61 3.99
CA ARG A 347 -29.20 14.54 4.25
C ARG A 347 -28.77 15.25 2.96
N SER A 348 -29.26 16.47 2.80
CA SER A 348 -28.98 17.40 1.70
C SER A 348 -27.49 17.42 1.31
N GLN A 349 -27.17 17.12 0.05
CA GLN A 349 -25.84 17.37 -0.49
C GLN A 349 -25.65 18.86 -0.77
N VAL A 350 -24.51 19.42 -0.35
CA VAL A 350 -24.18 20.84 -0.54
C VAL A 350 -22.93 20.97 -1.40
N THR A 351 -23.00 21.73 -2.48
CA THR A 351 -21.82 22.13 -3.26
C THR A 351 -21.42 23.54 -2.88
N VAL A 352 -20.17 23.72 -2.47
CA VAL A 352 -19.58 25.03 -2.18
C VAL A 352 -18.59 25.37 -3.29
N ILE A 353 -18.77 26.55 -3.90
CA ILE A 353 -17.91 27.07 -4.95
C ILE A 353 -17.27 28.34 -4.43
N GLY A 354 -15.96 28.32 -4.22
CA GLY A 354 -15.32 29.49 -3.61
C GLY A 354 -13.84 29.35 -3.32
N ALA A 355 -13.29 30.33 -2.62
CA ALA A 355 -11.86 30.48 -2.41
C ALA A 355 -11.31 29.52 -1.33
N CYS A 356 -10.11 29.02 -1.59
CA CYS A 356 -9.20 28.41 -0.62
C CYS A 356 -7.98 29.31 -0.48
N LEU A 357 -7.58 29.64 0.74
CA LEU A 357 -6.38 30.44 0.99
C LEU A 357 -5.75 30.09 2.33
N ILE A 358 -4.52 30.50 2.59
CA ILE A 358 -3.87 30.30 3.89
C ILE A 358 -3.95 31.59 4.70
N ASP A 359 -4.41 31.49 5.95
CA ASP A 359 -4.38 32.61 6.90
C ASP A 359 -3.06 32.59 7.68
N ILE A 360 -2.35 33.72 7.67
CA ILE A 360 -1.17 34.01 8.48
C ILE A 360 -1.55 35.13 9.45
N ASP A 361 -1.85 34.77 10.70
CA ASP A 361 -2.19 35.72 11.74
C ASP A 361 -0.96 36.01 12.62
N ALA A 362 -0.41 37.21 12.51
CA ALA A 362 0.55 37.73 13.48
C ALA A 362 -0.22 38.42 14.63
N VAL A 363 0.00 38.01 15.87
CA VAL A 363 -0.72 38.51 17.06
C VAL A 363 0.26 39.11 18.05
N VAL A 364 0.00 40.35 18.45
CA VAL A 364 0.73 41.07 19.50
C VAL A 364 -0.22 41.54 20.58
N ASP A 365 0.15 41.37 21.85
CA ASP A 365 -0.64 41.81 23.01
C ASP A 365 -0.21 43.20 23.50
N MET A 366 0.12 44.08 22.56
CA MET A 366 0.53 45.44 22.84
C MET A 366 0.19 46.34 21.67
N LYS A 367 0.00 47.63 21.97
CA LYS A 367 -0.26 48.64 20.95
C LYS A 367 0.96 48.77 20.02
N ILE A 368 0.70 48.68 18.72
CA ILE A 368 1.71 48.92 17.70
C ILE A 368 1.85 50.43 17.47
N GLU A 369 3.08 50.92 17.60
CA GLU A 369 3.46 52.29 17.22
C GLU A 369 4.09 52.31 15.82
N ASN A 370 3.84 53.38 15.07
CA ASN A 370 4.39 53.58 13.72
C ASN A 370 5.86 54.05 13.76
N THR A 371 6.70 53.26 14.42
CA THR A 371 8.14 53.54 14.64
C THR A 371 9.05 52.65 13.80
N GLY A 372 8.48 51.63 13.13
CA GLY A 372 9.25 50.59 12.45
C GLY A 372 9.86 49.54 13.39
N ALA A 373 9.49 49.54 14.67
CA ALA A 373 9.98 48.59 15.66
C ALA A 373 9.46 47.16 15.41
N SER A 374 10.22 46.17 15.91
CA SER A 374 9.80 44.77 15.97
C SER A 374 9.14 44.49 17.32
N TYR A 375 8.02 43.78 17.31
CA TYR A 375 7.23 43.49 18.51
C TYR A 375 7.26 41.99 18.82
N PRO A 376 7.40 41.59 20.10
CA PRO A 376 7.27 40.18 20.48
C PRO A 376 5.81 39.75 20.33
N GLY A 377 5.59 38.63 19.66
CA GLY A 377 4.25 38.13 19.35
C GLY A 377 4.28 36.70 18.84
N ASN A 378 3.11 36.19 18.47
CA ASN A 378 2.93 34.85 17.91
C ASN A 378 2.47 34.93 16.45
N VAL A 379 2.90 33.98 15.63
CA VAL A 379 2.44 33.86 14.24
C VAL A 379 1.78 32.50 14.05
N TYR A 380 0.54 32.52 13.57
CA TYR A 380 -0.26 31.32 13.36
C TYR A 380 -0.54 31.11 11.88
N LEU A 381 -0.37 29.87 11.43
CA LEU A 381 -0.74 29.42 10.09
C LEU A 381 -2.02 28.60 10.17
N LYS A 382 -3.07 28.96 9.43
CA LYS A 382 -4.36 28.27 9.45
C LYS A 382 -4.92 28.11 8.03
N PRO A 383 -5.75 27.08 7.77
CA PRO A 383 -6.53 27.01 6.54
C PRO A 383 -7.61 28.10 6.54
N GLY A 384 -7.59 28.95 5.52
CA GLY A 384 -8.46 30.10 5.31
C GLY A 384 -9.28 30.02 4.01
N GLY A 385 -10.11 31.03 3.78
CA GLY A 385 -11.00 31.14 2.60
C GLY A 385 -12.46 30.81 2.91
N VAL A 386 -13.37 31.65 2.41
CA VAL A 386 -14.80 31.62 2.73
C VAL A 386 -15.45 30.33 2.21
N GLY A 387 -15.31 30.02 0.91
CA GLY A 387 -15.82 28.76 0.37
C GLY A 387 -15.29 27.52 1.11
N ARG A 388 -13.99 27.50 1.41
CA ARG A 388 -13.38 26.41 2.18
C ARG A 388 -13.89 26.34 3.63
N ASN A 389 -14.12 27.47 4.30
CA ASN A 389 -14.73 27.53 5.65
C ASN A 389 -16.12 26.90 5.68
N HIS A 390 -16.99 27.25 4.73
CA HIS A 390 -18.33 26.65 4.66
C HIS A 390 -18.25 25.14 4.41
N ALA A 391 -17.43 24.70 3.44
CA ALA A 391 -17.27 23.28 3.16
C ALA A 391 -16.70 22.50 4.36
N ASP A 392 -15.74 23.09 5.09
CA ASP A 392 -15.16 22.51 6.30
C ASP A 392 -16.21 22.38 7.42
N ALA A 393 -16.96 23.45 7.69
CA ALA A 393 -18.02 23.46 8.70
C ALA A 393 -19.10 22.42 8.41
N LEU A 394 -19.58 22.35 7.16
CA LEU A 394 -20.56 21.36 6.73
C LEU A 394 -20.02 19.93 6.88
N THR A 395 -18.77 19.69 6.49
CA THR A 395 -18.11 18.38 6.64
C THR A 395 -18.05 17.97 8.11
N LYS A 396 -17.67 18.89 9.01
CA LYS A 396 -17.61 18.64 10.47
C LYS A 396 -18.98 18.39 11.10
N LEU A 397 -20.05 18.95 10.53
CA LEU A 397 -21.44 18.69 10.93
C LEU A 397 -22.00 17.39 10.37
N GLY A 398 -21.20 16.60 9.63
CA GLY A 398 -21.63 15.34 9.01
C GLY A 398 -22.51 15.55 7.77
N ILE A 399 -22.52 16.77 7.20
CA ILE A 399 -23.19 17.08 5.94
C ILE A 399 -22.23 16.75 4.79
N SER A 400 -22.75 16.13 3.74
CA SER A 400 -21.98 15.82 2.53
C SER A 400 -21.72 17.11 1.74
N ALA A 401 -20.54 17.69 1.94
CA ALA A 401 -20.11 18.92 1.26
C ALA A 401 -19.05 18.63 0.17
N THR A 402 -19.27 19.19 -1.01
CA THR A 402 -18.27 19.18 -2.11
C THR A 402 -17.70 20.57 -2.30
N LEU A 403 -16.37 20.70 -2.33
CA LEU A 403 -15.67 21.98 -2.53
C LEU A 403 -15.12 22.09 -3.94
N ILE A 404 -15.61 23.05 -4.71
CA ILE A 404 -15.04 23.50 -5.99
C ILE A 404 -14.20 24.75 -5.70
N SER A 405 -12.88 24.65 -5.92
CA SER A 405 -11.95 25.74 -5.60
C SER A 405 -10.66 25.64 -6.43
N ALA A 406 -9.66 26.49 -6.14
CA ALA A 406 -8.33 26.45 -6.73
C ALA A 406 -7.25 26.85 -5.72
N ILE A 407 -6.11 26.17 -5.77
CA ILE A 407 -4.88 26.45 -5.00
C ILE A 407 -3.65 26.37 -5.92
N GLY A 408 -2.55 26.98 -5.50
CA GLY A 408 -1.28 26.89 -6.20
C GLY A 408 -0.57 25.56 -5.92
N GLN A 409 0.42 25.22 -6.74
CA GLN A 409 1.32 24.09 -6.46
C GLN A 409 2.61 24.53 -5.75
N ASP A 410 2.42 25.19 -4.61
CA ASP A 410 3.48 25.67 -3.75
C ASP A 410 3.38 25.07 -2.34
N GLN A 411 4.27 25.49 -1.43
CA GLN A 411 4.28 24.99 -0.05
C GLN A 411 2.97 25.29 0.69
N PHE A 412 2.30 26.40 0.36
CA PHE A 412 1.00 26.74 0.93
C PHE A 412 -0.12 25.84 0.40
N GLY A 413 -0.05 25.42 -0.86
CA GLY A 413 -0.97 24.43 -1.42
C GLY A 413 -0.82 23.07 -0.72
N ILE A 414 0.42 22.63 -0.50
CA ILE A 414 0.73 21.40 0.26
C ILE A 414 0.25 21.53 1.72
N ALA A 415 0.45 22.69 2.35
CA ALA A 415 -0.05 22.94 3.70
C ALA A 415 -1.58 22.88 3.76
N MET A 416 -2.27 23.49 2.79
CA MET A 416 -3.73 23.47 2.67
C MET A 416 -4.27 22.04 2.58
N GLU A 417 -3.67 21.20 1.73
CA GLU A 417 -4.05 19.78 1.63
C GLU A 417 -3.83 19.01 2.93
N ASN A 418 -2.78 19.35 3.67
CA ASN A 418 -2.52 18.72 4.97
C ASN A 418 -3.51 19.16 6.05
N PHE A 419 -3.90 20.44 6.07
CA PHE A 419 -4.92 20.95 6.99
C PHE A 419 -6.32 20.39 6.70
N CYS A 420 -6.61 20.10 5.44
CA CYS A 420 -7.95 19.68 4.99
C CYS A 420 -8.06 18.18 4.69
N LYS A 421 -7.26 17.32 5.36
CA LYS A 421 -7.27 15.85 5.13
C LYS A 421 -8.63 15.18 5.38
N HIS A 422 -9.47 15.77 6.22
CA HIS A 422 -10.82 15.31 6.51
C HIS A 422 -11.86 15.77 5.47
N MET A 423 -11.50 16.67 4.56
CA MET A 423 -12.38 17.18 3.50
C MET A 423 -12.11 16.49 2.16
N ASN A 424 -13.12 16.47 1.29
CA ASN A 424 -12.96 16.03 -0.10
C ASN A 424 -12.37 17.17 -0.97
N MET A 425 -11.07 17.10 -1.24
CA MET A 425 -10.33 18.09 -2.05
C MET A 425 -10.26 17.74 -3.55
N ASN A 426 -11.06 16.79 -4.04
CA ASN A 426 -10.93 16.30 -5.43
C ASN A 426 -11.32 17.34 -6.49
N ASN A 427 -12.19 18.30 -6.16
CA ASN A 427 -12.64 19.35 -7.07
C ASN A 427 -11.92 20.69 -6.85
N VAL A 428 -10.83 20.68 -6.08
CA VAL A 428 -9.92 21.83 -5.93
C VAL A 428 -8.83 21.74 -7.00
N LEU A 429 -8.75 22.74 -7.88
CA LEU A 429 -7.71 22.81 -8.91
C LEU A 429 -6.33 23.07 -8.29
N ARG A 430 -5.29 22.50 -8.91
CA ARG A 430 -3.88 22.73 -8.53
C ARG A 430 -3.15 23.44 -9.68
N ILE A 431 -2.97 24.74 -9.56
CA ILE A 431 -2.42 25.59 -10.62
C ILE A 431 -0.91 25.74 -10.47
N HIS A 432 -0.14 25.27 -11.45
CA HIS A 432 1.33 25.29 -11.40
C HIS A 432 1.93 26.70 -11.51
N SER A 433 1.28 27.60 -12.25
CA SER A 433 1.82 28.92 -12.60
C SER A 433 1.48 30.03 -11.60
N LEU A 434 0.67 29.73 -10.57
CA LEU A 434 0.20 30.70 -9.59
C LEU A 434 0.44 30.19 -8.17
N SER A 435 0.64 31.14 -7.25
CA SER A 435 0.76 30.86 -5.82
C SER A 435 -0.60 30.59 -5.19
N THR A 436 -0.63 29.77 -4.15
CA THR A 436 -1.81 29.60 -3.30
C THR A 436 -2.10 30.94 -2.62
N PRO A 437 -3.35 31.42 -2.64
CA PRO A 437 -3.69 32.66 -1.99
C PRO A 437 -3.36 32.65 -0.50
N VAL A 438 -2.96 33.81 0.02
CA VAL A 438 -2.63 34.03 1.42
C VAL A 438 -3.36 35.27 1.91
N TYR A 439 -3.94 35.18 3.08
CA TYR A 439 -4.33 36.33 3.89
C TYR A 439 -3.29 36.48 5.00
N SER A 440 -2.71 37.66 5.15
CA SER A 440 -1.78 37.98 6.24
C SER A 440 -2.38 39.09 7.09
N GLY A 441 -2.81 38.74 8.30
CA GLY A 441 -3.40 39.63 9.28
C GLY A 441 -2.41 39.97 10.39
N LEU A 442 -2.48 41.20 10.87
CA LEU A 442 -1.81 41.67 12.08
C LEU A 442 -2.87 42.04 13.11
N THR A 443 -2.91 41.35 14.24
CA THR A 443 -3.86 41.56 15.33
C THR A 443 -3.15 42.18 16.53
N THR A 444 -3.70 43.28 17.05
CA THR A 444 -3.21 44.02 18.22
C THR A 444 -4.34 44.19 19.23
N GLN A 445 -4.10 43.88 20.50
CA GLN A 445 -5.07 44.12 21.58
C GLN A 445 -6.46 43.52 21.26
N GLY A 446 -6.49 42.31 20.71
CA GLY A 446 -7.72 41.59 20.35
C GLY A 446 -8.42 42.08 19.08
N ASN A 447 -7.90 43.08 18.36
CA ASN A 447 -8.50 43.61 17.14
C ASN A 447 -7.55 43.49 15.95
N VAL A 448 -8.09 43.23 14.75
CA VAL A 448 -7.29 43.22 13.52
C VAL A 448 -6.85 44.67 13.22
N PHE A 449 -5.54 44.90 13.23
CA PHE A 449 -4.92 46.18 12.87
C PHE A 449 -4.94 46.40 11.37
N CYS A 450 -4.46 45.40 10.61
CA CYS A 450 -4.49 45.41 9.15
C CYS A 450 -4.45 43.97 8.60
N GLY A 451 -4.95 43.79 7.39
CA GLY A 451 -4.86 42.52 6.66
C GLY A 451 -4.51 42.74 5.19
N ILE A 452 -3.69 41.86 4.63
CA ILE A 452 -3.33 41.84 3.21
C ILE A 452 -3.81 40.52 2.63
N ILE A 453 -4.52 40.54 1.51
CA ILE A 453 -5.01 39.33 0.84
C ILE A 453 -4.42 39.22 -0.57
N SER A 454 -3.91 38.02 -0.91
CA SER A 454 -3.31 37.71 -2.20
C SER A 454 -4.15 36.73 -3.02
N LEU A 455 -5.45 37.00 -3.16
CA LEU A 455 -6.36 36.20 -4.00
C LEU A 455 -5.83 36.07 -5.44
N GLY A 456 -5.29 37.16 -6.01
CA GLY A 456 -4.67 37.17 -7.33
C GLY A 456 -5.60 36.64 -8.45
N ASN A 457 -5.01 36.13 -9.52
CA ASN A 457 -5.75 35.59 -10.67
C ASN A 457 -6.18 34.13 -10.52
N ILE A 458 -5.93 33.49 -9.37
CA ILE A 458 -6.22 32.06 -9.26
C ILE A 458 -7.73 31.77 -9.32
N MET A 459 -8.54 32.72 -8.85
CA MET A 459 -9.99 32.61 -8.87
C MET A 459 -10.56 32.60 -10.29
N SER A 460 -9.86 33.15 -11.28
CA SER A 460 -10.30 33.11 -12.68
C SER A 460 -10.24 31.70 -13.28
N TYR A 461 -9.54 30.75 -12.63
CA TYR A 461 -9.52 29.34 -13.04
C TYR A 461 -10.79 28.58 -12.63
N ILE A 462 -11.56 29.13 -11.70
CA ILE A 462 -12.94 28.68 -11.47
C ILE A 462 -13.81 29.37 -12.53
N SER A 463 -13.54 29.09 -13.80
CA SER A 463 -14.14 29.78 -14.96
C SER A 463 -15.54 29.24 -15.29
N PRO A 464 -16.32 29.92 -16.12
CA PRO A 464 -17.60 29.40 -16.63
C PRO A 464 -17.46 28.02 -17.29
N GLU A 465 -16.39 27.79 -18.05
CA GLU A 465 -16.11 26.50 -18.71
C GLU A 465 -15.85 25.41 -17.68
N TYR A 466 -15.05 25.70 -16.65
CA TYR A 466 -14.79 24.74 -15.58
C TYR A 466 -16.06 24.42 -14.79
N LEU A 467 -16.90 25.42 -14.51
CA LEU A 467 -18.19 25.20 -13.85
C LEU A 467 -19.13 24.34 -14.69
N LYS A 468 -19.12 24.50 -16.02
CA LYS A 468 -19.85 23.65 -16.94
C LYS A 468 -19.32 22.20 -16.93
N GLU A 469 -18.02 21.98 -16.85
CA GLU A 469 -17.45 20.64 -16.67
C GLU A 469 -17.87 20.00 -15.33
N LYS A 470 -18.28 20.80 -14.35
CA LYS A 470 -18.74 20.38 -13.02
C LYS A 470 -20.26 20.41 -12.86
N GLU A 471 -20.99 20.56 -13.96
CA GLU A 471 -22.46 20.65 -13.98
C GLU A 471 -23.14 19.46 -13.29
N ASP A 472 -22.61 18.24 -13.46
CA ASP A 472 -23.12 17.04 -12.78
C ASP A 472 -23.01 17.13 -11.24
N ILE A 473 -21.98 17.78 -10.71
CA ILE A 473 -21.78 17.94 -9.27
C ILE A 473 -22.76 18.99 -8.71
N ILE A 474 -22.89 20.10 -9.43
CA ILE A 474 -23.78 21.20 -9.07
C ILE A 474 -25.23 20.74 -9.12
N SER A 475 -25.63 20.02 -10.16
CA SER A 475 -26.99 19.51 -10.36
C SER A 475 -27.39 18.37 -9.42
N ASN A 476 -26.43 17.65 -8.82
CA ASN A 476 -26.74 16.63 -7.82
C ASN A 476 -26.89 17.18 -6.40
N SER A 477 -26.53 18.45 -6.16
CA SER A 477 -26.65 19.08 -4.84
C SER A 477 -28.04 19.69 -4.63
N GLU A 478 -28.51 19.75 -3.38
CA GLU A 478 -29.76 20.46 -3.02
C GLU A 478 -29.48 21.94 -2.78
N TYR A 479 -28.37 22.25 -2.11
CA TYR A 479 -27.92 23.61 -1.85
C TYR A 479 -26.58 23.87 -2.53
N ILE A 480 -26.45 25.05 -3.12
CA ILE A 480 -25.21 25.56 -3.70
C ILE A 480 -24.84 26.81 -2.92
N ILE A 481 -23.63 26.85 -2.39
CA ILE A 481 -23.06 28.03 -1.73
C ILE A 481 -22.04 28.65 -2.67
N LEU A 482 -22.24 29.92 -3.03
CA LEU A 482 -21.33 30.71 -3.84
C LEU A 482 -20.60 31.73 -2.97
N ASP A 483 -19.27 31.71 -3.04
CA ASP A 483 -18.39 32.70 -2.45
C ASP A 483 -18.33 33.95 -3.36
N GLY A 484 -18.54 35.13 -2.79
CA GLY A 484 -18.46 36.40 -3.54
C GLY A 484 -17.08 36.74 -4.13
N ASN A 485 -16.03 35.98 -3.84
CA ASN A 485 -14.71 36.15 -4.47
C ASN A 485 -14.61 35.53 -5.88
N LEU A 486 -15.66 34.87 -6.37
CA LEU A 486 -15.74 34.42 -7.76
C LEU A 486 -15.90 35.60 -8.73
N SER A 487 -15.52 35.40 -10.00
CA SER A 487 -15.79 36.40 -11.04
C SER A 487 -17.30 36.48 -11.34
N GLU A 488 -17.75 37.64 -11.82
CA GLU A 488 -19.15 37.86 -12.20
C GLU A 488 -19.63 36.83 -13.24
N GLU A 489 -18.78 36.51 -14.23
CA GLU A 489 -19.07 35.50 -15.25
C GLU A 489 -19.25 34.10 -14.64
N SER A 490 -18.43 33.73 -13.67
CA SER A 490 -18.52 32.44 -13.00
C SER A 490 -19.72 32.35 -12.06
N ILE A 491 -20.03 33.43 -11.35
CA ILE A 491 -21.27 33.52 -10.55
C ILE A 491 -22.47 33.35 -11.48
N LYS A 492 -22.54 34.12 -12.57
CA LYS A 492 -23.62 34.03 -13.56
C LYS A 492 -23.74 32.60 -14.10
N LYS A 493 -22.63 31.95 -14.45
CA LYS A 493 -22.66 30.59 -14.97
C LYS A 493 -23.14 29.57 -13.93
N ALA A 494 -22.70 29.69 -12.68
CA ALA A 494 -23.17 28.84 -11.59
C ALA A 494 -24.68 29.04 -11.36
N THR A 495 -25.16 30.29 -11.37
CA THR A 495 -26.58 30.62 -11.22
C THR A 495 -27.42 30.05 -12.38
N GLU A 496 -26.93 30.10 -13.63
CA GLU A 496 -27.60 29.47 -14.77
C GLU A 496 -27.80 27.97 -14.57
N ILE A 497 -26.75 27.26 -14.13
CA ILE A 497 -26.82 25.81 -13.86
C ILE A 497 -27.81 25.55 -12.72
N VAL A 498 -27.70 26.32 -11.63
CA VAL A 498 -28.58 26.18 -10.45
C VAL A 498 -30.04 26.42 -10.80
N GLN A 499 -30.33 27.42 -11.63
CA GLN A 499 -31.68 27.73 -12.10
C GLN A 499 -32.20 26.64 -13.03
N PHE A 500 -31.39 26.16 -13.97
CA PHE A 500 -31.77 25.10 -14.91
C PHE A 500 -32.19 23.81 -14.19
N TYR A 501 -31.45 23.42 -13.14
CA TYR A 501 -31.75 22.23 -12.34
C TYR A 501 -32.64 22.50 -11.12
N ASN A 502 -33.18 23.71 -10.97
CA ASN A 502 -34.07 24.13 -9.89
C ASN A 502 -33.51 23.83 -8.47
N LYS A 503 -32.26 24.27 -8.21
CA LYS A 503 -31.57 24.07 -6.93
C LYS A 503 -31.62 25.32 -6.04
N LYS A 504 -31.36 25.15 -4.74
CA LYS A 504 -31.33 26.27 -3.78
C LYS A 504 -29.95 26.92 -3.80
N LEU A 505 -29.92 28.25 -3.90
CA LEU A 505 -28.69 29.03 -3.93
C LEU A 505 -28.54 29.84 -2.65
N TRP A 506 -27.36 29.78 -2.03
CA TRP A 506 -26.89 30.71 -1.02
C TRP A 506 -25.69 31.44 -1.60
N TYR A 507 -25.72 32.76 -1.57
CA TYR A 507 -24.58 33.59 -1.92
C TYR A 507 -23.99 34.22 -0.65
N GLU A 508 -22.70 34.01 -0.41
CA GLU A 508 -21.98 34.57 0.73
C GLU A 508 -21.19 35.81 0.29
N PRO A 509 -21.66 37.02 0.66
CA PRO A 509 -20.96 38.25 0.33
C PRO A 509 -19.70 38.36 1.19
N THR A 510 -18.53 38.44 0.55
CA THR A 510 -17.25 38.41 1.26
C THR A 510 -16.75 39.77 1.72
N ASP A 511 -17.39 40.85 1.25
CA ASP A 511 -17.25 42.21 1.73
C ASP A 511 -18.47 43.07 1.30
N MET A 512 -18.53 44.32 1.77
CA MET A 512 -19.63 45.25 1.46
C MET A 512 -19.78 45.58 -0.04
N PHE A 513 -18.72 45.44 -0.83
CA PHE A 513 -18.73 45.73 -2.26
C PHE A 513 -19.20 44.54 -3.10
N LYS A 514 -19.25 43.35 -2.50
CA LYS A 514 -19.70 42.09 -3.10
C LYS A 514 -21.07 41.64 -2.57
N SER A 515 -21.81 42.53 -1.90
CA SER A 515 -23.13 42.26 -1.32
C SER A 515 -24.28 42.35 -2.31
#